data_AF-A0AAW4R1C8-F1
#
_entry.id   AF-A0AAW4R1C8-F1
#
_cell.length_a   1.000
_cell.length_b   1.000
_cell.length_c   1.000
_cell.angle_alpha   90.00
_cell.angle_beta   90.00
_cell.angle_gamma   90.00
#
_symmetry.space_group_name_H-M   'P 1'
#
loop_
_entity.id
_entity.type
_entity.pdbx_description
1 polymer ?
#
loop_
_entity_poly.entity_id
_entity_poly.type
_entity_poly.pdbx_seq_one_letter_code
_entity_poly.pdbx_strand_id
1 'polypeptide(L)'
;MDSNGITIYQAFVIFGFSAYVSIVFGVVIGWALNKYQRRKKIKCFYNSLIKGFTLNTIHTIEDVNNIYRGININKLENKKYMYDLSTLLRRFLVELHSKKYESLKIEQIHEWKEKIDNFIRHNEQLSPFSELPEAEKGMINDILSFAENKENEEIKRKIKELSRLIQVRKEEIDKIERSNKWSMPMGIVGIILTIIFGIASLK
;
A
#
# COMPACT_ATOMS: atom_id res chain seq x y z
N MET A 1 46.01 24.07 -25.07
CA MET A 1 44.90 23.77 -24.14
C MET A 1 45.50 23.00 -22.99
N ASP A 2 45.55 23.62 -21.82
CA ASP A 2 46.35 23.14 -20.71
C ASP A 2 45.82 21.82 -20.16
N SER A 3 46.72 20.85 -20.03
CA SER A 3 46.49 19.54 -19.40
C SER A 3 45.79 19.64 -18.04
N ASN A 4 45.96 20.76 -17.33
CA ASN A 4 45.37 21.01 -16.01
C ASN A 4 43.86 21.34 -16.07
N GLY A 5 43.36 21.90 -17.18
CA GLY A 5 41.93 22.17 -17.33
C GLY A 5 41.12 20.90 -17.58
N ILE A 6 41.72 19.94 -18.30
CA ILE A 6 41.13 18.64 -18.60
C ILE A 6 41.01 17.79 -17.33
N THR A 7 42.00 17.83 -16.43
CA THR A 7 41.97 17.07 -15.17
C THR A 7 40.96 17.60 -14.16
N ILE A 8 40.78 18.93 -14.07
CA ILE A 8 39.76 19.54 -13.19
C ILE A 8 38.35 19.20 -13.67
N TYR A 9 38.10 19.25 -14.98
CA TYR A 9 36.81 18.87 -15.55
C TYR A 9 36.49 17.39 -15.30
N GLN A 10 37.46 16.50 -15.53
CA GLN A 10 37.31 15.07 -15.23
C GLN A 10 37.02 14.82 -13.75
N ALA A 11 37.71 15.51 -12.84
CA ALA A 11 37.45 15.39 -11.40
C ALA A 11 36.01 15.84 -11.04
N PHE A 12 35.51 16.91 -11.64
CA PHE A 12 34.15 17.40 -11.40
C PHE A 12 33.09 16.42 -11.92
N VAL A 13 33.31 15.82 -13.09
CA VAL A 13 32.40 14.81 -13.67
C VAL A 13 32.39 13.53 -12.81
N ILE A 14 33.55 13.05 -12.37
CA ILE A 14 33.65 11.86 -11.49
C ILE A 14 32.94 12.13 -10.16
N PHE A 15 33.17 13.30 -9.56
CA PHE A 15 32.51 13.67 -8.30
C PHE A 15 30.99 13.75 -8.48
N GLY A 16 30.51 14.43 -9.52
CA GLY A 16 29.08 14.53 -9.82
C GLY A 16 28.42 13.17 -10.06
N PHE A 17 29.08 12.29 -10.83
CA PHE A 17 28.60 10.93 -11.05
C PHE A 17 28.57 10.10 -9.76
N SER A 18 29.60 10.17 -8.93
CA SER A 18 29.66 9.47 -7.64
C SER A 18 28.56 9.92 -6.67
N ALA A 19 28.26 11.22 -6.64
CA ALA A 19 27.20 11.79 -5.83
C ALA A 19 25.82 11.31 -6.32
N TYR A 20 25.59 11.32 -7.64
CA TYR A 20 24.37 10.80 -8.25
C TYR A 20 24.14 9.32 -7.93
N VAL A 21 25.15 8.47 -8.13
CA VAL A 21 25.08 7.03 -7.83
C VAL A 21 24.75 6.81 -6.35
N SER A 22 25.39 7.56 -5.45
CA SER A 22 25.16 7.45 -4.01
C SER A 22 23.72 7.78 -3.61
N ILE A 23 23.12 8.82 -4.21
CA ILE A 23 21.73 9.21 -3.98
C ILE A 23 20.77 8.12 -4.47
N VAL A 24 20.95 7.66 -5.71
CA VAL A 24 20.10 6.62 -6.31
C VAL A 24 20.18 5.33 -5.49
N PHE A 25 21.39 4.92 -5.10
CA PHE A 25 21.61 3.73 -4.29
C PHE A 25 20.97 3.85 -2.91
N GLY A 26 21.07 5.02 -2.26
CA GLY A 26 20.41 5.30 -0.99
C GLY A 26 18.88 5.17 -1.07
N VAL A 27 18.26 5.70 -2.13
CA VAL A 27 16.80 5.57 -2.37
C VAL A 27 16.39 4.12 -2.57
N VAL A 28 17.13 3.37 -3.40
CA VAL A 28 16.84 1.95 -3.68
C VAL A 28 16.98 1.10 -2.43
N ILE A 29 18.06 1.27 -1.66
CA ILE A 29 18.25 0.56 -0.38
C ILE A 29 17.17 0.94 0.61
N GLY A 30 16.85 2.22 0.77
CA GLY A 30 15.80 2.68 1.68
C GLY A 30 14.45 2.04 1.34
N TRP A 31 14.10 1.97 0.05
CA TRP A 31 12.89 1.29 -0.42
C TRP A 31 12.91 -0.21 -0.13
N ALA A 32 14.03 -0.90 -0.41
CA ALA A 32 14.18 -2.32 -0.16
C ALA A 32 14.09 -2.66 1.35
N LEU A 33 14.75 -1.87 2.20
CA LEU A 33 14.71 -2.02 3.66
C LEU A 33 13.30 -1.79 4.20
N ASN A 34 12.60 -0.75 3.75
CA ASN A 34 11.21 -0.49 4.15
C ASN A 34 10.29 -1.65 3.75
N LYS A 35 10.44 -2.17 2.52
CA LYS A 35 9.68 -3.33 2.04
C LYS A 35 9.98 -4.59 2.87
N TYR A 36 11.24 -4.81 3.22
CA TYR A 36 11.65 -5.92 4.08
C TYR A 36 11.06 -5.81 5.49
N GLN A 37 11.18 -4.65 6.14
CA GLN A 37 10.61 -4.41 7.47
C GLN A 37 9.08 -4.60 7.48
N ARG A 38 8.37 -4.09 6.46
CA ARG A 38 6.92 -4.27 6.34
C ARG A 38 6.54 -5.75 6.23
N ARG A 39 7.26 -6.53 5.41
CA ARG A 39 7.06 -7.98 5.30
C ARG A 39 7.33 -8.70 6.62
N LYS A 40 8.39 -8.32 7.34
CA LYS A 40 8.73 -8.88 8.66
C LYS A 40 7.60 -8.63 9.67
N LYS A 41 7.06 -7.40 9.73
CA LYS A 41 5.94 -7.04 10.60
C LYS A 41 4.67 -7.85 10.28
N ILE A 42 4.29 -7.94 9.00
CA ILE A 42 3.15 -8.77 8.56
C ILE A 42 3.33 -10.23 8.96
N LYS A 43 4.54 -10.78 8.79
CA LYS A 43 4.84 -12.16 9.21
C LYS A 43 4.72 -12.34 10.72
N CYS A 44 5.20 -11.38 11.53
CA CYS A 44 4.98 -11.40 12.98
C CYS A 44 3.49 -11.39 13.31
N PHE A 45 2.69 -10.57 12.61
CA PHE A 45 1.24 -10.50 12.83
C PHE A 45 0.57 -11.85 12.58
N TYR A 46 0.83 -12.49 11.45
CA TYR A 46 0.27 -13.81 11.15
C TYR A 46 0.74 -14.89 12.12
N ASN A 47 2.02 -14.89 12.50
CA ASN A 47 2.52 -15.83 13.49
C ASN A 47 1.87 -15.64 14.87
N SER A 48 1.62 -14.40 15.28
CA SER A 48 0.90 -14.09 16.52
C SER A 48 -0.56 -14.56 16.45
N LEU A 49 -1.25 -14.39 15.32
CA LEU A 49 -2.60 -14.92 15.12
C LEU A 49 -2.63 -16.44 15.21
N ILE A 50 -1.73 -17.14 14.51
CA ILE A 50 -1.64 -18.60 14.56
C ILE A 50 -1.41 -19.09 15.99
N LYS A 51 -0.43 -18.50 16.69
CA LYS A 51 -0.15 -18.87 18.09
C LYS A 51 -1.34 -18.57 18.99
N GLY A 52 -1.95 -17.40 18.84
CA GLY A 52 -3.06 -16.98 19.68
C GLY A 52 -4.32 -17.83 19.47
N PHE A 53 -4.62 -18.22 18.23
CA PHE A 53 -5.72 -19.15 17.97
C PHE A 53 -5.39 -20.58 18.44
N THR A 54 -4.14 -21.04 18.27
CA THR A 54 -3.72 -22.38 18.73
C THR A 54 -3.76 -22.50 20.26
N LEU A 55 -3.33 -21.45 20.96
CA LEU A 55 -3.33 -21.38 22.42
C LEU A 55 -4.68 -20.93 23.00
N ASN A 56 -5.65 -20.67 22.12
CA ASN A 56 -6.98 -20.17 22.48
C ASN A 56 -6.92 -18.91 23.36
N THR A 57 -6.06 -17.95 23.01
CA THR A 57 -5.90 -16.65 23.70
C THR A 57 -6.49 -15.48 22.93
N ILE A 58 -7.00 -15.71 21.72
CA ILE A 58 -7.71 -14.72 20.90
C ILE A 58 -9.18 -15.11 20.87
N HIS A 59 -10.02 -14.30 21.50
CA HIS A 59 -11.47 -14.54 21.57
C HIS A 59 -12.27 -13.40 20.92
N THR A 60 -11.72 -12.19 20.96
CA THR A 60 -12.42 -10.98 20.54
C THR A 60 -11.69 -10.24 19.42
N ILE A 61 -12.43 -9.37 18.72
CA ILE A 61 -11.84 -8.43 17.77
C ILE A 61 -10.81 -7.51 18.43
N GLU A 62 -10.99 -7.20 19.72
CA GLU A 62 -10.10 -6.30 20.45
C GLU A 62 -8.74 -6.96 20.72
N ASP A 63 -8.70 -8.27 20.96
CA ASP A 63 -7.45 -9.03 21.05
C ASP A 63 -6.66 -8.92 19.74
N VAL A 64 -7.35 -9.08 18.61
CA VAL A 64 -6.75 -8.96 17.27
C VAL A 64 -6.29 -7.53 17.00
N ASN A 65 -7.09 -6.53 17.38
CA ASN A 65 -6.75 -5.11 17.27
C ASN A 65 -5.50 -4.77 18.10
N ASN A 66 -5.40 -5.31 19.32
CA ASN A 66 -4.24 -5.13 20.19
C ASN A 66 -2.97 -5.75 19.60
N ILE A 67 -3.07 -6.96 19.04
CA ILE A 67 -1.94 -7.59 18.32
C ILE A 67 -1.53 -6.73 17.12
N TYR A 68 -2.49 -6.23 16.34
CA TYR A 68 -2.23 -5.38 15.19
C TYR A 68 -1.52 -4.07 15.59
N ARG A 69 -2.01 -3.39 16.61
CA ARG A 69 -1.42 -2.16 17.17
C ARG A 69 -0.02 -2.40 17.72
N GLY A 70 0.20 -3.52 18.43
CA GLY A 70 1.50 -3.87 19.00
C GLY A 70 2.60 -4.10 17.96
N ILE A 71 2.26 -4.48 16.73
CA ILE A 71 3.23 -4.74 15.66
C ILE A 71 3.59 -3.47 14.87
N ASN A 72 2.95 -2.35 15.21
CA ASN A 72 3.24 -1.01 14.71
C ASN A 72 3.38 -0.99 13.18
N ILE A 73 2.40 -1.58 12.50
CA ILE A 73 2.42 -1.73 11.04
C ILE A 73 2.32 -0.35 10.35
N ASN A 74 1.65 0.62 10.98
CA ASN A 74 1.63 2.04 10.64
C ASN A 74 1.30 2.87 11.91
N LYS A 75 1.77 4.12 11.98
CA LYS A 75 1.54 5.08 13.08
C LYS A 75 0.12 4.97 13.66
N LEU A 76 0.02 4.96 14.99
CA LEU A 76 -1.20 4.90 15.81
C LEU A 76 -2.26 5.98 15.48
N GLU A 77 -1.94 6.95 14.63
CA GLU A 77 -2.82 8.07 14.22
C GLU A 77 -3.60 7.80 12.92
N ASN A 78 -3.48 6.62 12.30
CA ASN A 78 -4.08 6.38 11.00
C ASN A 78 -5.60 6.14 11.12
N LYS A 79 -6.42 7.09 10.62
CA LYS A 79 -7.89 6.97 10.50
C LYS A 79 -8.34 5.71 9.71
N LYS A 80 -7.42 5.06 8.99
CA LYS A 80 -7.66 3.86 8.16
C LYS A 80 -7.24 2.53 8.81
N TYR A 81 -6.91 2.50 10.10
CA TYR A 81 -6.38 1.29 10.73
C TYR A 81 -7.34 0.09 10.63
N MET A 82 -8.66 0.32 10.73
CA MET A 82 -9.67 -0.73 10.60
C MET A 82 -9.63 -1.36 9.21
N TYR A 83 -9.57 -0.55 8.16
CA TYR A 83 -9.44 -1.04 6.79
C TYR A 83 -8.16 -1.86 6.56
N ASP A 84 -7.02 -1.34 7.05
CA ASP A 84 -5.73 -2.04 6.94
C ASP A 84 -5.78 -3.40 7.66
N LEU A 85 -6.43 -3.46 8.84
CA LEU A 85 -6.63 -4.69 9.59
C LEU A 85 -7.50 -5.69 8.81
N SER A 86 -8.67 -5.27 8.31
CA SER A 86 -9.54 -6.14 7.49
C SER A 86 -8.80 -6.67 6.27
N THR A 87 -7.98 -5.83 5.61
CA THR A 87 -7.15 -6.24 4.48
C THR A 87 -6.13 -7.31 4.86
N LEU A 88 -5.45 -7.16 6.00
CA LEU A 88 -4.48 -8.14 6.48
C LEU A 88 -5.14 -9.46 6.88
N LEU A 89 -6.32 -9.41 7.49
CA LEU A 89 -7.12 -10.58 7.86
C LEU A 89 -7.60 -11.34 6.62
N ARG A 90 -8.12 -10.65 5.59
CA ARG A 90 -8.49 -11.27 4.30
C ARG A 90 -7.28 -11.94 3.65
N ARG A 91 -6.11 -11.29 3.68
CA ARG A 91 -4.87 -11.89 3.18
C ARG A 91 -4.45 -13.10 4.02
N PHE A 92 -4.63 -13.05 5.34
CA PHE A 92 -4.34 -14.19 6.21
C PHE A 92 -5.23 -15.40 5.87
N LEU A 93 -6.52 -15.19 5.57
CA LEU A 93 -7.41 -16.25 5.08
C LEU A 93 -6.89 -16.91 3.80
N VAL A 94 -6.43 -16.11 2.84
CA VAL A 94 -5.81 -16.64 1.61
C VAL A 94 -4.56 -17.47 1.95
N GLU A 95 -3.73 -17.00 2.88
CA GLU A 95 -2.53 -17.75 3.30
C GLU A 95 -2.86 -19.06 4.03
N LEU A 96 -3.92 -19.09 4.87
CA LEU A 96 -4.43 -20.31 5.50
C LEU A 96 -4.87 -21.36 4.47
N HIS A 97 -5.58 -20.95 3.43
CA HIS A 97 -6.03 -21.86 2.36
C HIS A 97 -4.90 -22.30 1.42
N SER A 98 -3.84 -21.51 1.29
CA SER A 98 -2.71 -21.80 0.40
C SER A 98 -1.78 -22.94 0.87
N LYS A 99 -2.14 -23.67 1.95
CA LYS A 99 -1.32 -24.71 2.61
C LYS A 99 0.07 -24.24 3.06
N LYS A 100 0.31 -22.93 3.15
CA LYS A 100 1.56 -22.37 3.71
C LYS A 100 1.83 -22.81 5.16
N TYR A 101 0.80 -23.30 5.83
CA TYR A 101 0.83 -23.84 7.18
C TYR A 101 0.36 -25.30 7.17
N GLU A 102 1.18 -26.20 6.60
CA GLU A 102 0.89 -27.64 6.43
C GLU A 102 0.58 -28.37 7.75
N SER A 103 0.96 -27.80 8.90
CA SER A 103 0.74 -28.37 10.23
C SER A 103 -0.67 -28.16 10.79
N LEU A 104 -1.52 -27.36 10.13
CA LEU A 104 -2.87 -27.07 10.61
C LEU A 104 -3.88 -28.09 10.09
N LYS A 105 -4.70 -28.62 11.00
CA LYS A 105 -5.79 -29.52 10.62
C LYS A 105 -6.90 -28.75 9.90
N ILE A 106 -7.64 -29.42 9.01
CA ILE A 106 -8.72 -28.81 8.21
C ILE A 106 -9.80 -28.21 9.12
N GLU A 107 -10.09 -28.88 10.23
CA GLU A 107 -11.09 -28.44 11.21
C GLU A 107 -10.66 -27.12 11.88
N GLN A 108 -9.37 -26.97 12.19
CA GLN A 108 -8.82 -25.74 12.77
C GLN A 108 -8.87 -24.59 11.76
N ILE A 109 -8.57 -24.86 10.48
CA ILE A 109 -8.68 -23.87 9.41
C ILE A 109 -10.13 -23.38 9.28
N HIS A 110 -11.10 -24.28 9.36
CA HIS A 110 -12.52 -23.91 9.29
C HIS A 110 -12.95 -23.03 10.46
N GLU A 111 -12.61 -23.43 11.70
CA GLU A 111 -12.91 -22.66 12.90
C GLU A 111 -12.28 -21.26 12.86
N TRP A 112 -11.00 -21.16 12.47
CA TRP A 112 -10.30 -19.88 12.43
C TRP A 112 -10.84 -18.99 11.33
N LYS A 113 -11.20 -19.57 10.17
CA LYS A 113 -11.86 -18.83 9.09
C LYS A 113 -13.14 -18.16 9.61
N GLU A 114 -13.99 -18.91 10.30
CA GLU A 114 -15.25 -18.36 10.84
C GLU A 114 -15.00 -17.21 11.83
N LYS A 115 -14.04 -17.38 12.75
CA LYS A 115 -13.65 -16.31 13.69
C LYS A 115 -13.15 -15.07 12.95
N ILE A 116 -12.29 -15.24 11.95
CA ILE A 116 -11.73 -14.12 11.17
C ILE A 116 -12.81 -13.44 10.33
N ASP A 117 -13.73 -14.19 9.71
CA ASP A 117 -14.86 -13.63 8.96
C ASP A 117 -15.78 -12.81 9.89
N ASN A 118 -16.01 -13.28 11.12
CA ASN A 118 -16.74 -12.53 12.14
C ASN A 118 -16.02 -11.22 12.51
N PHE A 119 -14.70 -11.28 12.68
CA PHE A 119 -13.87 -10.10 12.97
C PHE A 119 -13.89 -9.07 11.84
N ILE A 120 -13.78 -9.51 10.58
CA ILE A 120 -13.86 -8.62 9.41
C ILE A 120 -15.24 -7.93 9.37
N ARG A 121 -16.32 -8.70 9.50
CA ARG A 121 -17.70 -8.15 9.49
C ARG A 121 -17.91 -7.14 10.61
N HIS A 122 -17.47 -7.45 11.82
CA HIS A 122 -17.60 -6.54 12.96
C HIS A 122 -16.84 -5.23 12.72
N ASN A 123 -15.63 -5.32 12.17
CA ASN A 123 -14.80 -4.15 11.87
C ASN A 123 -15.41 -3.28 10.75
N GLU A 124 -16.03 -3.90 9.75
CA GLU A 124 -16.77 -3.21 8.68
C GLU A 124 -18.05 -2.53 9.18
N GLN A 125 -18.73 -3.11 10.17
CA GLN A 125 -19.86 -2.48 10.85
C GLN A 125 -19.45 -1.24 11.65
N LEU A 126 -18.30 -1.29 12.33
CA LEU A 126 -17.79 -0.15 13.11
C LEU A 126 -17.27 1.00 12.24
N SER A 127 -16.78 0.71 11.04
CA SER A 127 -16.33 1.74 10.09
C SER A 127 -16.77 1.39 8.67
N PRO A 128 -18.06 1.64 8.37
CA PRO A 128 -18.59 1.40 7.04
C PRO A 128 -17.85 2.28 6.04
N PHE A 129 -17.63 1.73 4.85
CA PHE A 129 -16.94 2.41 3.75
C PHE A 129 -15.50 2.86 4.09
N SER A 130 -14.84 2.24 5.08
CA SER A 130 -13.46 2.57 5.46
C SER A 130 -12.43 2.37 4.33
N GLU A 131 -12.78 1.59 3.31
CA GLU A 131 -11.97 1.37 2.11
C GLU A 131 -12.01 2.60 1.17
N LEU A 132 -13.04 3.44 1.27
CA LEU A 132 -13.21 4.61 0.42
C LEU A 132 -12.37 5.80 0.91
N PRO A 133 -11.96 6.70 0.01
CA PRO A 133 -11.38 7.97 0.43
C PRO A 133 -12.42 8.84 1.16
N GLU A 134 -11.95 9.76 1.99
CA GLU A 134 -12.80 10.52 2.93
C GLU A 134 -13.94 11.30 2.23
N ALA A 135 -13.69 11.82 1.02
CA ALA A 135 -14.69 12.56 0.25
C ALA A 135 -15.86 11.65 -0.17
N GLU A 136 -15.56 10.48 -0.71
CA GLU A 136 -16.53 9.47 -1.11
C GLU A 136 -17.28 8.92 0.10
N LYS A 137 -16.56 8.66 1.20
CA LYS A 137 -17.17 8.22 2.47
C LYS A 137 -18.18 9.25 2.98
N GLY A 138 -17.83 10.53 2.97
CA GLY A 138 -18.76 11.62 3.33
C GLY A 138 -19.99 11.66 2.43
N MET A 139 -19.80 11.57 1.11
CA MET A 139 -20.92 11.58 0.16
C MET A 139 -21.88 10.39 0.34
N ILE A 140 -21.36 9.19 0.61
CA ILE A 140 -22.21 8.01 0.86
C ILE A 140 -22.96 8.15 2.18
N ASN A 141 -22.31 8.63 3.24
CA ASN A 141 -22.99 8.88 4.51
C ASN A 141 -24.11 9.91 4.37
N ASP A 142 -23.89 10.97 3.60
CA ASP A 142 -24.93 11.96 3.30
C ASP A 142 -26.09 11.33 2.52
N ILE A 143 -25.81 10.49 1.50
CA ILE A 143 -26.86 9.75 0.76
C ILE A 143 -27.70 8.88 1.69
N LEU A 144 -27.06 8.15 2.62
CA LEU A 144 -27.77 7.32 3.58
C LEU A 144 -28.65 8.16 4.50
N SER A 145 -28.14 9.28 5.01
CA SER A 145 -28.91 10.21 5.84
C SER A 145 -30.11 10.79 5.09
N PHE A 146 -29.94 11.21 3.83
CA PHE A 146 -31.05 11.71 3.01
C PHE A 146 -32.06 10.61 2.67
N ALA A 147 -31.61 9.35 2.49
CA ALA A 147 -32.49 8.21 2.25
C ALA A 147 -33.39 7.90 3.45
N GLU A 148 -32.84 7.96 4.67
CA GLU A 148 -33.61 7.81 5.91
C GLU A 148 -34.68 8.92 6.05
N ASN A 149 -34.36 10.14 5.63
CA ASN A 149 -35.26 11.29 5.67
C ASN A 149 -36.19 11.41 4.45
N LYS A 150 -36.14 10.48 3.49
CA LYS A 150 -36.92 10.48 2.23
C LYS A 150 -36.71 11.71 1.35
N GLU A 151 -35.52 12.31 1.39
CA GLU A 151 -35.15 13.53 0.66
C GLU A 151 -34.63 13.20 -0.76
N ASN A 152 -35.52 12.76 -1.65
CA ASN A 152 -35.14 12.21 -2.97
C ASN A 152 -34.34 13.16 -3.88
N GLU A 153 -34.55 14.48 -3.82
CA GLU A 153 -33.80 15.43 -4.64
C GLU A 153 -32.36 15.62 -4.14
N GLU A 154 -32.15 15.63 -2.82
CA GLU A 154 -30.81 15.69 -2.22
C GLU A 154 -30.01 14.42 -2.51
N ILE A 155 -30.66 13.25 -2.47
CA ILE A 155 -30.06 11.97 -2.91
C ILE A 155 -29.58 12.08 -4.36
N LYS A 156 -30.45 12.52 -5.28
CA LYS A 156 -30.09 12.68 -6.71
C LYS A 156 -28.93 13.65 -6.89
N ARG A 157 -28.92 14.77 -6.18
CA ARG A 157 -27.83 15.75 -6.22
C ARG A 157 -26.52 15.11 -5.77
N LYS A 158 -26.53 14.40 -4.64
CA LYS A 158 -25.33 13.79 -4.07
C LYS A 158 -24.78 12.63 -4.92
N ILE A 159 -25.66 11.83 -5.53
CA ILE A 159 -25.26 10.81 -6.52
C ILE A 159 -24.56 11.46 -7.72
N LYS A 160 -25.07 12.59 -8.23
CA LYS A 160 -24.41 13.32 -9.33
C LYS A 160 -23.04 13.84 -8.91
N GLU A 161 -22.88 14.36 -7.69
CA GLU A 161 -21.58 14.78 -7.16
C GLU A 161 -20.60 13.62 -7.07
N LEU A 162 -21.02 12.49 -6.50
CA LEU A 162 -20.21 11.27 -6.41
C LEU A 162 -19.79 10.77 -7.80
N SER A 163 -20.72 10.78 -8.76
CA SER A 163 -20.43 10.39 -10.15
C SER A 163 -19.38 11.29 -10.80
N ARG A 164 -19.43 12.61 -10.58
CA ARG A 164 -18.42 13.54 -11.10
C ARG A 164 -17.06 13.29 -10.47
N LEU A 165 -17.02 13.04 -9.16
CA LEU A 165 -15.77 12.73 -8.45
C LEU A 165 -15.13 11.45 -8.99
N ILE A 166 -15.92 10.40 -9.20
CA ILE A 166 -15.46 9.14 -9.81
C ILE A 166 -14.91 9.39 -11.22
N GLN A 167 -15.59 10.22 -12.02
CA GLN A 167 -15.14 10.55 -13.38
C GLN A 167 -13.78 11.27 -13.37
N VAL A 168 -13.61 12.30 -12.52
CA VAL A 168 -12.34 13.03 -12.40
C VAL A 168 -11.21 12.09 -12.01
N ARG A 169 -11.42 11.20 -11.02
CA ARG A 169 -10.41 10.21 -10.63
C ARG A 169 -10.05 9.25 -11.76
N LYS A 170 -11.03 8.81 -12.55
CA LYS A 170 -10.77 7.95 -13.70
C LYS A 170 -9.89 8.66 -14.72
N GLU A 171 -10.20 9.92 -15.03
CA GLU A 171 -9.41 10.73 -15.94
C GLU A 171 -7.96 10.92 -15.43
N GLU A 172 -7.77 11.11 -14.11
CA GLU A 172 -6.45 11.16 -13.49
C GLU A 172 -5.70 9.83 -13.61
N ILE A 173 -6.35 8.70 -13.32
CA ILE A 173 -5.75 7.36 -13.45
C ILE A 173 -5.33 7.11 -14.91
N ASP A 174 -6.21 7.38 -15.87
CA ASP A 174 -5.93 7.22 -17.29
C ASP A 174 -4.73 8.08 -17.72
N LYS A 175 -4.62 9.31 -17.20
CA LYS A 175 -3.49 10.20 -17.47
C LYS A 175 -2.18 9.65 -16.88
N ILE A 176 -2.22 9.12 -15.66
CA ILE A 176 -1.05 8.49 -15.01
C ILE A 176 -0.62 7.25 -15.78
N GLU A 177 -1.55 6.38 -16.19
CA GLU A 177 -1.24 5.19 -16.98
C GLU A 177 -0.61 5.55 -18.32
N ARG A 178 -1.17 6.54 -19.04
CA ARG A 178 -0.58 7.03 -20.30
C ARG A 178 0.81 7.62 -20.09
N SER A 179 1.00 8.40 -19.01
CA SER A 179 2.31 8.94 -18.65
C SER A 179 3.31 7.82 -18.40
N ASN A 180 2.98 6.84 -17.56
CA ASN A 180 3.86 5.72 -17.25
C ASN A 180 4.22 4.88 -18.49
N LYS A 181 3.28 4.68 -19.42
CA LYS A 181 3.53 3.95 -20.68
C LYS A 181 4.64 4.59 -21.53
N TRP A 182 4.81 5.91 -21.49
CA TRP A 182 5.83 6.63 -22.27
C TRP A 182 7.07 7.00 -21.46
N SER A 183 6.93 7.28 -20.16
CA SER A 183 8.05 7.65 -19.29
C SER A 183 9.06 6.50 -19.11
N MET A 184 8.58 5.25 -19.00
CA MET A 184 9.47 4.10 -18.77
C MET A 184 10.35 3.78 -20.00
N PRO A 185 9.82 3.73 -21.25
CA PRO A 185 10.66 3.63 -22.45
C PRO A 185 11.63 4.81 -22.62
N MET A 186 11.18 6.04 -22.36
CA MET A 186 12.04 7.23 -22.47
C MET A 186 13.21 7.19 -21.47
N GLY A 187 12.97 6.70 -20.25
CA GLY A 187 14.03 6.48 -19.27
C GLY A 187 15.08 5.46 -19.74
N ILE A 188 14.64 4.36 -20.36
CA ILE A 188 15.55 3.35 -20.95
C ILE A 188 16.39 3.97 -22.07
N VAL A 189 15.75 4.73 -22.98
CA VAL A 189 16.45 5.43 -24.07
C VAL A 189 17.47 6.44 -23.51
N GLY A 190 17.10 7.19 -22.48
CA GLY A 190 18.00 8.13 -21.80
C GLY A 190 19.22 7.46 -21.19
N ILE A 191 19.05 6.30 -20.53
CA ILE A 191 20.17 5.50 -19.99
C ILE A 191 21.09 5.02 -21.12
N ILE A 192 20.53 4.47 -22.20
CA ILE A 192 21.30 4.00 -23.36
C ILE A 192 22.10 5.15 -23.97
N LEU A 193 21.47 6.31 -24.19
CA LEU A 193 22.15 7.49 -24.72
C LEU A 193 23.24 8.00 -23.78
N THR A 194 23.00 8.00 -22.47
CA THR A 194 24.01 8.42 -21.47
C THR A 194 25.23 7.52 -21.50
N ILE A 195 25.04 6.19 -21.64
CA ILE A 195 26.15 5.24 -21.78
C ILE A 195 26.91 5.49 -23.09
N ILE A 196 26.22 5.67 -24.21
CA ILE A 196 26.83 5.92 -25.53
C ILE A 196 27.64 7.22 -25.50
N PHE A 197 27.08 8.32 -25.00
CA PHE A 197 27.78 9.60 -24.90
C PHE A 197 28.91 9.57 -23.88
N GLY A 198 28.76 8.84 -22.78
CA GLY A 198 29.83 8.62 -21.81
C GLY A 198 31.03 7.91 -22.43
N ILE A 199 30.80 6.86 -23.24
CA ILE A 199 31.86 6.14 -23.96
C ILE A 199 32.47 7.04 -25.06
N ALA A 200 31.64 7.75 -25.81
CA ALA A 200 32.10 8.64 -26.88
C ALA A 200 32.94 9.79 -26.33
N SER A 201 32.64 10.29 -25.14
CA SER A 201 33.41 11.35 -24.46
C SER A 201 34.78 10.92 -23.94
N LEU A 202 35.04 9.61 -23.85
CA LEU A 202 36.34 9.07 -23.43
C LEU A 202 37.33 8.88 -24.60
N LYS A 203 36.84 9.02 -25.85
CA LYS A 203 37.66 9.07 -27.06
C LYS A 203 37.89 10.51 -27.50
#